data_AF-A0A967ESL8-F1
#
_entry.id   AF-A0A967ESL8-F1
#
_cell.length_a   1.000
_cell.length_b   1.000
_cell.length_c   1.000
_cell.angle_alpha   90.00
_cell.angle_beta   90.00
_cell.angle_gamma   90.00
#
_symmetry.space_group_name_H-M   'P 1'
#
loop_
_entity.id
_entity.type
_entity.pdbx_description
1 polymer ?
#
loop_
_entity_poly.entity_id
_entity_poly.type
_entity_poly.pdbx_seq_one_letter_code
_entity_poly.pdbx_strand_id
1 'polypeptide(L)' 'MRWFWTDDLAAALTAHDHPSSEQIARWIERPVAHAASDEATALEVARRLLEGTERDSAA' A
#
# COMPACT_ATOMS: atom_id res chain seq x y z
N MET A 1 -17.94 2.43 -1.14
CA MET A 1 -16.72 1.65 -0.85
C MET A 1 -15.96 1.46 -2.14
N ARG A 2 -14.66 1.75 -2.12
CA ARG A 2 -13.77 1.66 -3.29
C ARG A 2 -12.69 0.62 -3.03
N TRP A 3 -12.27 -0.05 -4.10
CA TRP A 3 -11.19 -1.03 -4.07
C TRP A 3 -9.93 -0.44 -4.69
N PHE A 4 -8.80 -0.72 -4.06
CA PHE A 4 -7.47 -0.34 -4.53
C PHE A 4 -6.59 -1.58 -4.66
N TRP A 5 -6.01 -1.78 -5.84
CA TRP A 5 -5.07 -2.85 -6.05
C TRP A 5 -3.68 -2.45 -5.57
N THR A 6 -2.91 -3.42 -5.07
CA THR A 6 -1.57 -3.17 -4.51
C THR A 6 -0.58 -2.58 -5.52
N ASP A 7 -0.77 -2.79 -6.83
CA ASP A 7 0.01 -2.15 -7.89
C ASP A 7 -0.30 -0.65 -8.02
N ASP A 8 -1.57 -0.25 -7.99
CA ASP A 8 -1.98 1.16 -7.95
C ASP A 8 -1.46 1.86 -6.68
N LEU A 9 -1.52 1.17 -5.55
CA LEU A 9 -1.00 1.66 -4.27
C LEU A 9 0.53 1.82 -4.30
N ALA A 10 1.24 0.86 -4.88
CA ALA A 10 2.70 0.92 -5.07
C ALA A 10 3.10 2.07 -6.00
N ALA A 11 2.37 2.29 -7.08
CA ALA A 11 2.58 3.40 -7.99
C ALA A 11 2.40 4.75 -7.28
N ALA A 12 1.33 4.88 -6.48
CA ALA A 12 1.07 6.09 -5.69
C ALA A 12 2.19 6.36 -4.67
N LEU A 13 2.65 5.36 -3.93
CA LEU A 13 3.77 5.52 -3.00
C LEU A 13 5.07 5.89 -3.69
N THR A 14 5.38 5.24 -4.82
CA THR A 14 6.61 5.51 -5.58
C THR A 14 6.67 6.95 -6.08
N ALA A 15 5.52 7.54 -6.40
CA ALA A 15 5.42 8.93 -6.83
C ALA A 15 5.59 9.96 -5.70
N HIS A 16 5.37 9.59 -4.44
CA HIS A 16 5.27 10.55 -3.32
C HIS A 16 6.26 10.31 -2.17
N ASP A 17 6.52 9.06 -1.78
CA ASP A 17 7.21 8.72 -0.53
C ASP A 17 8.49 7.88 -0.73
N HIS A 18 8.81 7.47 -1.97
CA HIS A 18 10.00 6.68 -2.31
C HIS A 18 10.20 5.45 -1.37
N PRO A 19 9.24 4.51 -1.33
CA PRO A 19 9.34 3.31 -0.49
C PRO A 19 10.55 2.46 -0.88
N SER A 20 11.01 1.61 0.05
CA SER A 20 12.08 0.66 -0.27
C SER A 20 11.63 -0.35 -1.33
N SER A 21 12.57 -0.78 -2.17
CA SER A 21 12.31 -1.79 -3.21
C SER A 21 11.78 -3.10 -2.63
N GLU A 22 12.19 -3.46 -1.40
CA GLU A 22 11.70 -4.66 -0.72
C GLU A 22 10.22 -4.57 -0.36
N GLN A 23 9.76 -3.42 0.14
CA GLN A 23 8.35 -3.19 0.46
C GLN A 23 7.47 -3.28 -0.80
N ILE A 24 7.91 -2.68 -1.91
CA ILE A 24 7.21 -2.75 -3.19
C ILE A 24 7.19 -4.19 -3.73
N ALA A 25 8.32 -4.91 -3.64
CA ALA A 25 8.40 -6.29 -4.10
C ALA A 25 7.36 -7.20 -3.44
N ARG A 26 7.16 -7.09 -2.10
CA ARG A 26 6.14 -7.89 -1.39
C ARG A 26 4.72 -7.65 -1.92
N TRP A 27 4.41 -6.43 -2.34
CA TRP A 27 3.10 -6.06 -2.87
C TRP A 27 2.88 -6.53 -4.31
N ILE A 28 3.95 -6.58 -5.10
CA ILE A 28 3.94 -7.09 -6.48
C ILE A 28 3.89 -8.62 -6.50
N GLU A 29 4.63 -9.29 -5.61
CA GLU A 29 4.67 -10.76 -5.54
C GLU A 29 3.33 -11.37 -5.13
N ARG A 30 2.51 -10.62 -4.38
CA ARG A 30 1.19 -11.06 -3.91
C ARG A 30 0.16 -9.95 -4.11
N PRO A 31 -0.38 -9.77 -5.33
CA PRO A 31 -1.33 -8.72 -5.60
C PRO A 31 -2.66 -8.97 -4.89
N VAL A 32 -3.14 -7.97 -4.16
CA VAL A 32 -4.41 -8.03 -3.41
C VAL A 32 -5.16 -6.71 -3.59
N ALA A 33 -6.49 -6.76 -3.55
CA ALA A 33 -7.33 -5.57 -3.52
C ALA A 33 -7.71 -5.23 -2.07
N HIS A 34 -7.52 -3.98 -1.68
CA HIS A 34 -7.91 -3.43 -0.39
C HIS A 34 -9.15 -2.55 -0.53
N ALA A 35 -10.17 -2.83 0.28
CA ALA A 35 -11.35 -1.97 0.38
C ALA A 35 -11.06 -0.78 1.30
N ALA A 36 -11.51 0.41 0.88
CA ALA A 36 -11.47 1.61 1.68
C ALA A 36 -12.71 2.50 1.43
N SER A 37 -12.80 3.58 2.21
CA SER A 37 -13.82 4.63 2.02
C SER A 37 -13.76 5.22 0.62
N ASP A 38 -14.87 5.70 0.09
CA ASP A 38 -14.90 6.31 -1.25
C ASP A 38 -14.09 7.61 -1.33
N GLU A 39 -13.94 8.27 -0.18
CA GLU A 39 -13.17 9.50 0.00
C GLU A 39 -11.67 9.23 0.18
N ALA A 40 -11.28 7.96 0.45
CA ALA A 40 -9.88 7.62 0.65
C ALA A 40 -9.11 7.70 -0.67
N THR A 41 -7.90 8.22 -0.61
CA THR A 41 -6.97 8.23 -1.74
C THR A 41 -6.07 6.99 -1.73
N ALA A 42 -5.56 6.61 -2.91
CA ALA A 42 -4.60 5.51 -3.03
C ALA A 42 -3.38 5.71 -2.12
N LEU A 43 -2.86 6.94 -2.02
CA LEU A 43 -1.71 7.25 -1.17
C LEU A 43 -2.01 7.05 0.33
N GLU A 44 -3.17 7.50 0.80
CA GLU A 44 -3.57 7.32 2.22
C GLU A 44 -3.73 5.85 2.58
N VAL A 45 -4.34 5.06 1.69
CA VAL A 45 -4.48 3.60 1.88
C VAL A 45 -3.11 2.93 1.90
N ALA A 46 -2.24 3.31 0.97
CA ALA A 46 -0.90 2.73 0.86
C ALA A 46 -0.03 3.02 2.10
N ARG A 47 -0.06 4.25 2.63
CA ARG A 47 0.64 4.62 3.87
C ARG A 47 0.17 3.82 5.07
N ARG A 48 -1.15 3.68 5.25
CA ARG A 48 -1.71 2.87 6.35
C ARG A 48 -1.28 1.41 6.29
N LEU A 49 -1.21 0.83 5.09
CA LEU A 49 -0.75 -0.54 4.91
C LEU A 49 0.74 -0.70 5.24
N LEU A 50 1.58 0.28 4.87
CA LEU A 50 2.98 0.29 5.26
C LEU A 50 3.15 0.37 6.78
N GLU A 51 2.47 1.31 7.44
CA GLU A 51 2.51 1.46 8.91
C GLU A 51 2.03 0.18 9.63
N GLY A 52 1.02 -0.50 9.08
CA GLY A 52 0.55 -1.80 9.61
C GLY A 52 1.57 -2.93 9.42
N THR A 53 2.23 -2.98 8.26
CA THR A 53 3.22 -4.02 7.94
C THR A 53 4.48 -3.93 8.82
N GLU A 54 4.91 -2.72 9.15
CA GLU A 54 6.05 -2.51 10.06
C GLU A 54 5.74 -2.96 11.49
N ARG A 55 4.49 -2.83 11.94
CA ARG A 55 4.05 -3.35 13.25
C ARG A 55 4.05 -4.88 13.32
N ASP A 56 3.61 -5.55 12.27
CA ASP A 56 3.59 -7.02 12.22
C ASP A 56 5.00 -7.63 12.11
N SER A 57 5.98 -6.85 11.62
CA SER A 57 7.38 -7.30 11.50
C SER A 57 8.21 -7.06 12.77
N ALA A 58 7.70 -6.30 13.74
CA ALA A 58 8.38 -5.94 14.99
C ALA A 58 7.91 -6.77 16.21
N ALA A 59 7.07 -7.79 16.00
CA ALA A 59 6.56 -8.73 17.00
C ALA A 59 7.21 -10.10 16.87
#